data_AF-X1JEM2-F1
#
_entry.id   AF-X1JEM2-F1
#
_cell.length_a   1.000
_cell.length_b   1.000
_cell.length_c   1.000
_cell.angle_alpha   90.00
_cell.angle_beta   90.00
_cell.angle_gamma   90.00
#
_symmetry.space_group_name_H-M   'P 1'
#
loop_
_entity.id
_entity.type
_entity.pdbx_description
1 polymer ?
#
loop_
_entity_poly.entity_id
_entity_poly.type
_entity_poly.pdbx_seq_one_letter_code
_entity_poly.pdbx_strand_id
1 'polypeptide(L)'
;EGAFDVLTQRNNQGSIIKKVYIYNCNYRVSKIEYFDEDEQTVAVTELYKYKEVSEGCFVPRAIKITTHAQEAQKDSLRIRLKSVKPNLPISESLLSGLLRLFDNITVNDSINVLKTFWLPARK
;
A
#
# COMPACT_ATOMS: atom_id res chain seq x y z
N GLU A 1 -15.37 14.44 12.16
CA GLU A 1 -14.25 13.64 11.61
C GLU A 1 -13.70 12.75 12.71
N GLY A 2 -13.31 11.51 12.38
CA GLY A 2 -12.71 10.56 13.32
C GLY A 2 -11.19 10.67 13.37
N ALA A 3 -10.58 10.25 14.48
CA ALA A 3 -9.13 10.21 14.64
C ALA A 3 -8.50 9.05 13.82
N PHE A 4 -7.19 9.12 13.62
CA PHE A 4 -6.42 8.06 12.97
C PHE A 4 -5.53 7.36 13.99
N ASP A 5 -5.51 6.03 13.92
CA ASP A 5 -4.40 5.26 14.47
C ASP A 5 -3.25 5.28 13.46
N VAL A 6 -2.02 5.49 13.94
CA VAL A 6 -0.85 5.65 13.05
C VAL A 6 0.21 4.59 13.36
N LEU A 7 0.41 3.67 12.42
CA LEU A 7 1.51 2.71 12.48
C LEU A 7 2.75 3.32 11.83
N THR A 8 3.88 3.29 12.54
CA THR A 8 5.16 3.85 12.05
C THR A 8 6.17 2.73 11.86
N GLN A 9 6.69 2.58 10.65
CA GLN A 9 7.83 1.70 10.37
C GLN A 9 9.12 2.51 10.36
N ARG A 10 10.15 1.97 11.01
CA ARG A 10 11.51 2.52 11.05
C ARG A 10 12.50 1.53 10.44
N ASN A 11 13.61 2.03 9.91
CA ASN A 11 14.74 1.21 9.50
C ASN A 11 15.61 0.80 10.71
N ASN A 12 16.71 0.09 10.46
CA ASN A 12 17.63 -0.37 11.51
C ASN A 12 18.37 0.77 12.22
N GLN A 13 18.47 1.93 11.57
CA GLN A 13 19.07 3.16 12.08
C GLN A 13 18.07 3.99 12.90
N GLY A 14 16.80 3.60 12.95
CA GLY A 14 15.73 4.29 13.67
C GLY A 14 14.99 5.35 12.86
N SER A 15 15.42 5.66 11.63
CA SER A 15 14.75 6.64 10.76
C SER A 15 13.39 6.12 10.31
N ILE A 16 12.41 7.01 10.23
CA ILE A 16 11.06 6.68 9.73
C ILE A 16 11.13 6.45 8.23
N ILE A 17 10.61 5.30 7.76
CA ILE A 17 10.53 4.99 6.31
C ILE A 17 9.10 4.92 5.80
N LYS A 18 8.11 4.73 6.70
CA LYS A 18 6.70 4.61 6.32
C LYS A 18 5.77 4.91 7.50
N LYS A 19 4.67 5.62 7.24
CA LYS A 19 3.54 5.77 8.17
C LYS A 19 2.24 5.29 7.52
N VAL A 20 1.45 4.50 8.24
CA VAL A 20 0.14 3.99 7.79
C VAL A 20 -0.93 4.56 8.71
N TYR A 21 -1.86 5.32 8.13
CA TYR A 21 -2.96 5.95 8.83
C TYR A 21 -4.22 5.11 8.68
N ILE A 22 -4.74 4.61 9.79
CA ILE A 22 -5.91 3.74 9.87
C ILE A 22 -7.05 4.55 10.45
N TYR A 23 -8.16 4.65 9.72
CA TYR A 23 -9.33 5.38 10.19
C TYR A 23 -10.02 4.61 11.32
N ASN A 24 -10.05 5.17 12.52
CA ASN A 24 -10.44 4.43 13.72
C ASN A 24 -11.90 3.94 13.71
N CYS A 25 -12.80 4.57 12.95
CA CYS A 25 -14.20 4.16 12.91
C CYS A 25 -14.46 2.86 12.14
N ASN A 26 -13.58 2.49 11.21
CA ASN A 26 -13.79 1.31 10.36
C ASN A 26 -12.53 0.47 10.13
N TYR A 27 -11.43 0.83 10.79
CA TYR A 27 -10.14 0.16 10.72
C TYR A 27 -9.61 -0.04 9.29
N ARG A 28 -9.93 0.88 8.38
CA ARG A 28 -9.42 0.88 6.99
C ARG A 28 -8.26 1.85 6.86
N VAL A 29 -7.25 1.44 6.09
CA VAL A 29 -6.15 2.34 5.74
C VAL A 29 -6.69 3.49 4.90
N SER A 30 -6.47 4.72 5.33
CA SER A 30 -6.86 5.92 4.58
C SER A 30 -5.69 6.53 3.82
N LYS A 31 -4.50 6.48 4.41
CA LYS A 31 -3.30 7.13 3.88
C LYS A 31 -2.06 6.34 4.26
N ILE A 32 -1.07 6.35 3.37
CA ILE A 32 0.28 5.85 3.61
C ILE A 32 1.26 6.93 3.17
N GLU A 33 2.21 7.26 4.02
CA GLU A 33 3.32 8.18 3.72
C GLU A 33 4.62 7.39 3.65
N TYR A 34 5.45 7.71 2.66
CA TYR A 34 6.77 7.16 2.44
C TYR A 34 7.80 8.27 2.59
N PHE A 35 8.90 7.93 3.24
CA PHE A 35 9.93 8.88 3.65
C PHE A 35 11.28 8.51 3.05
N ASP A 36 12.09 9.52 2.70
CA ASP A 36 13.49 9.35 2.35
C ASP A 36 14.40 9.30 3.59
N GLU A 37 15.71 9.27 3.35
CA GLU A 37 16.74 9.22 4.40
C GLU A 37 16.77 10.47 5.29
N ASP A 38 16.28 11.61 4.77
CA ASP A 38 16.15 12.89 5.48
C ASP A 38 14.79 13.03 6.21
N GLU A 39 14.04 11.92 6.30
CA GLU A 39 12.68 11.85 6.83
C GLU A 39 11.69 12.82 6.15
N GLN A 40 11.94 13.19 4.90
CA GLN A 40 11.02 13.97 4.08
C GLN A 40 10.04 13.05 3.36
N THR A 41 8.78 13.47 3.26
CA THR A 41 7.76 12.68 2.57
C THR A 41 7.97 12.73 1.06
N VAL A 42 8.45 11.63 0.48
CA VAL A 42 8.66 11.48 -0.97
C VAL A 42 7.43 10.98 -1.70
N ALA A 43 6.51 10.29 -1.01
CA ALA A 43 5.26 9.85 -1.60
C ALA A 43 4.12 9.72 -0.59
N VAL A 44 2.91 10.01 -1.04
CA VAL A 44 1.66 9.83 -0.29
C VAL A 44 0.71 8.98 -1.13
N THR A 45 0.26 7.87 -0.56
CA THR A 45 -0.79 7.01 -1.13
C THR A 45 -2.07 7.17 -0.33
N GLU A 46 -3.15 7.60 -0.98
CA GLU A 46 -4.46 7.77 -0.39
C GLU A 46 -5.41 6.71 -0.95
N LEU A 47 -6.17 6.04 -0.07
CA LEU A 47 -7.03 4.91 -0.43
C LEU A 47 -8.49 5.27 -0.14
N TYR A 48 -9.34 5.08 -1.15
CA TYR A 48 -10.72 5.55 -1.09
C TYR A 48 -11.72 4.53 -1.63
N LYS A 49 -12.99 4.85 -1.38
CA LYS A 49 -14.16 4.17 -1.97
C LYS A 49 -14.11 2.67 -1.70
N TYR A 50 -13.83 2.30 -0.45
CA TYR A 50 -13.78 0.90 -0.06
C TYR A 50 -15.10 0.19 -0.39
N LYS A 51 -14.98 -1.02 -0.96
CA LYS A 51 -16.11 -1.89 -1.28
C LYS A 51 -15.90 -3.24 -0.61
N GLU A 52 -16.96 -3.79 -0.02
CA GLU A 52 -16.98 -5.16 0.45
C GLU A 52 -16.96 -6.13 -0.74
N VAL A 53 -16.02 -7.07 -0.74
CA VAL A 53 -15.86 -8.07 -1.82
C VAL A 53 -16.16 -9.49 -1.34
N SER A 54 -16.10 -9.72 -0.03
CA SER A 54 -16.62 -10.88 0.69
C SER A 54 -16.94 -10.44 2.12
N GLU A 55 -17.66 -11.26 2.89
CA GLU A 55 -18.02 -10.94 4.27
C GLU A 55 -16.82 -10.43 5.09
N GLY A 56 -16.92 -9.20 5.59
CA GLY A 56 -15.88 -8.54 6.40
C GLY A 56 -14.63 -8.08 5.62
N CYS A 57 -14.53 -8.37 4.33
CA CYS A 57 -13.36 -8.04 3.50
C CYS A 57 -13.63 -6.81 2.61
N PHE A 58 -12.96 -5.71 2.94
CA PHE A 58 -13.09 -4.45 2.23
C PHE A 58 -11.82 -4.09 1.47
N VAL A 59 -11.96 -3.73 0.20
CA VAL A 59 -10.85 -3.31 -0.66
C VAL A 59 -11.08 -1.91 -1.19
N PRO A 60 -10.02 -1.08 -1.32
CA PRO A 60 -10.14 0.26 -1.90
C PRO A 60 -10.47 0.17 -3.39
N ARG A 61 -11.39 0.99 -3.88
CA ARG A 61 -11.73 1.06 -5.32
C ARG A 61 -10.96 2.15 -6.06
N ALA A 62 -10.36 3.08 -5.32
CA ALA A 62 -9.52 4.12 -5.87
C ALA A 62 -8.28 4.29 -5.00
N ILE A 63 -7.12 4.32 -5.65
CA ILE A 63 -5.83 4.57 -5.03
C ILE A 63 -5.25 5.79 -5.73
N LYS A 64 -4.87 6.81 -4.98
CA LYS A 64 -4.18 7.99 -5.49
C LYS A 64 -2.79 8.00 -4.90
N ILE A 65 -1.78 8.02 -5.75
CA ILE A 65 -0.38 8.14 -5.38
C ILE A 65 0.06 9.54 -5.80
N THR A 66 0.69 10.24 -4.88
CA THR A 66 1.27 11.56 -5.10
C THR A 66 2.74 11.45 -4.75
N THR A 67 3.63 11.77 -5.68
CA THR A 67 5.06 11.83 -5.42
C THR A 67 5.50 13.29 -5.29
N HIS A 68 6.48 13.51 -4.43
CA HIS A 68 7.09 14.81 -4.19
C HIS A 68 8.54 14.70 -4.64
N ALA A 69 8.84 15.22 -5.83
CA ALA A 69 10.22 15.35 -6.29
C ALA A 69 10.89 16.55 -5.60
N GLN A 70 12.21 16.50 -5.43
CA GLN A 70 13.00 17.59 -4.81
C GLN A 70 12.89 18.92 -5.58
N GLU A 71 12.50 18.91 -6.86
CA GLU A 71 12.35 20.12 -7.70
C GLU A 71 10.88 20.56 -7.91
N ALA A 72 10.07 20.55 -6.85
CA ALA A 72 8.72 21.13 -6.80
C ALA A 72 7.65 20.56 -7.76
N GLN A 73 8.01 19.65 -8.67
CA GLN A 73 7.04 18.96 -9.51
C GLN A 73 6.34 17.85 -8.72
N LYS A 74 5.04 18.05 -8.52
CA LYS A 74 4.13 17.09 -7.87
C LYS A 74 3.48 16.24 -8.94
N ASP A 75 3.92 15.00 -9.08
CA ASP A 75 3.25 14.05 -9.97
C ASP A 75 2.19 13.27 -9.20
N SER A 76 1.09 12.94 -9.88
CA SER A 76 0.03 12.14 -9.28
C SER A 76 -0.50 11.08 -10.24
N LEU A 77 -0.63 9.86 -9.71
CA LEU A 77 -1.20 8.70 -10.39
C LEU A 77 -2.49 8.30 -9.68
N ARG A 78 -3.54 8.01 -10.44
CA ARG A 78 -4.79 7.50 -9.89
C ARG A 78 -5.17 6.16 -10.51
N ILE A 79 -5.20 5.13 -9.69
CA ILE A 79 -5.62 3.78 -10.06
C ILE A 79 -7.08 3.60 -9.64
N ARG A 80 -7.92 3.15 -10.58
CA ARG A 80 -9.32 2.78 -10.32
C ARG A 80 -9.48 1.29 -10.58
N LEU A 81 -9.71 0.52 -9.52
CA LEU A 81 -10.09 -0.88 -9.66
C LEU A 81 -11.53 -0.91 -10.14
N LYS A 82 -11.86 -1.65 -11.21
CA LYS A 82 -13.23 -1.77 -11.77
C LYS A 82 -13.93 -3.05 -11.37
N SER A 83 -13.21 -4.17 -11.40
CA SER A 83 -13.69 -5.49 -11.03
C SER A 83 -12.69 -6.08 -10.04
N VAL A 84 -13.12 -6.25 -8.79
CA VAL A 84 -12.32 -6.96 -7.78
C VAL A 84 -13.16 -8.15 -7.36
N LYS A 85 -12.61 -9.34 -7.56
CA LYS A 85 -13.24 -10.60 -7.16
C LYS A 85 -12.34 -11.24 -6.10
N PRO A 86 -12.91 -11.77 -5.01
CA PRO A 86 -12.12 -12.62 -4.13
C PRO A 86 -11.64 -13.83 -4.94
N ASN A 87 -10.33 -14.04 -5.00
CA ASN A 87 -9.81 -15.26 -5.60
C ASN A 87 -10.10 -16.43 -4.65
N LEU A 88 -10.61 -17.54 -5.22
CA LEU A 88 -10.49 -18.87 -4.61
C LEU A 88 -9.00 -19.16 -4.30
N PRO A 89 -8.68 -20.01 -3.31
CA PRO A 89 -7.31 -20.20 -2.86
C PRO A 89 -6.38 -20.45 -4.03
N ILE A 90 -5.43 -19.53 -4.21
CA ILE A 90 -4.37 -19.63 -5.21
C ILE A 90 -3.54 -20.85 -4.80
N SER A 91 -3.44 -21.86 -5.66
CA SER A 91 -2.61 -23.04 -5.36
C SER A 91 -1.20 -22.62 -5.00
N GLU A 92 -0.53 -23.33 -4.09
CA GLU A 92 0.84 -22.98 -3.67
C GLU A 92 1.81 -22.88 -4.86
N SER A 93 1.58 -23.68 -5.91
CA SER A 93 2.33 -23.62 -7.16
C SER A 93 2.25 -22.25 -7.84
N LEU A 94 1.06 -21.64 -7.89
CA LEU A 94 0.84 -20.31 -8.48
C LEU A 94 1.38 -19.19 -7.58
N LEU A 95 1.28 -19.34 -6.26
CA LEU A 95 1.91 -18.41 -5.31
C LEU A 95 3.44 -18.39 -5.48
N SER A 96 4.07 -19.56 -5.59
CA SER A 96 5.52 -19.64 -5.81
C SER A 96 5.94 -19.06 -7.16
N GLY A 97 5.14 -19.26 -8.21
CA GLY A 97 5.37 -18.72 -9.54
C GLY A 97 5.27 -17.19 -9.58
N LEU A 98 4.24 -16.62 -8.93
CA LEU A 98 4.04 -15.17 -8.84
C LEU A 98 5.13 -14.49 -8.01
N LEU A 99 5.54 -15.08 -6.89
CA LEU A 99 6.65 -14.57 -6.07
C LEU A 99 7.94 -14.50 -6.89
N ARG A 100 8.29 -15.58 -7.61
CA ARG A 100 9.45 -15.60 -8.53
C ARG A 100 9.35 -14.57 -9.64
N LEU A 101 8.14 -14.32 -10.14
CA LEU A 101 7.91 -13.28 -11.15
C LEU A 101 8.25 -11.91 -10.57
N PHE A 102 7.78 -11.58 -9.36
CA PHE A 102 8.07 -10.30 -8.72
C PHE A 102 9.49 -10.14 -8.19
N ASP A 103 10.26 -11.22 -8.10
CA ASP A 103 11.67 -11.16 -7.70
C ASP A 103 12.60 -10.93 -8.91
N ASN A 104 12.15 -11.29 -10.12
CA ASN A 104 12.90 -11.10 -11.37
C ASN A 104 12.59 -9.80 -12.12
N ILE A 105 11.60 -9.03 -11.65
CA ILE A 105 11.29 -7.73 -12.24
C ILE A 105 11.99 -6.71 -11.34
N THR A 106 13.20 -6.29 -11.72
CA THR A 106 13.91 -5.16 -11.09
C THR A 106 13.07 -3.91 -11.34
N VAL A 107 12.19 -3.56 -10.39
CA VAL A 107 11.25 -2.45 -10.55
C VAL A 107 11.37 -1.48 -9.42
N ASN A 108 11.87 -0.32 -9.80
CA ASN A 108 11.68 1.01 -9.26
C ASN A 108 10.59 1.06 -8.18
N ASP A 109 10.93 1.65 -7.03
CA ASP A 109 10.36 1.51 -5.68
C ASP A 109 8.82 1.58 -5.50
N SER A 110 8.08 1.88 -6.57
CA SER A 110 6.62 2.02 -6.60
C SER A 110 5.84 0.70 -6.46
N ILE A 111 6.43 -0.48 -6.69
CA ILE A 111 5.72 -1.79 -6.62
C ILE A 111 5.87 -2.52 -5.28
N ASN A 112 6.92 -2.23 -4.49
CA ASN A 112 7.13 -2.88 -3.17
C ASN A 112 5.99 -2.62 -2.17
N VAL A 113 5.26 -1.52 -2.38
CA VAL A 113 4.03 -1.19 -1.66
C VAL A 113 2.95 -2.28 -1.79
N LEU A 114 2.82 -2.89 -2.97
CA LEU A 114 1.77 -3.88 -3.25
C LEU A 114 2.09 -5.25 -2.65
N LYS A 115 3.38 -5.62 -2.51
CA LYS A 115 3.80 -6.86 -1.82
C LYS A 115 3.36 -6.87 -0.36
N THR A 116 3.34 -5.70 0.29
CA THR A 116 2.99 -5.58 1.72
C THR A 116 1.49 -5.72 2.00
N PHE A 117 0.62 -5.48 1.01
CA PHE A 117 -0.84 -5.47 1.18
C PHE A 117 -1.54 -6.76 0.78
N TRP A 118 -0.88 -7.67 0.05
CA TRP A 118 -1.55 -8.82 -0.58
C TRP A 118 -0.97 -10.20 -0.26
N LEU A 119 0.10 -10.28 0.53
CA LEU A 119 0.62 -11.55 1.02
C LEU A 119 0.20 -11.74 2.49
N PRO A 120 -0.56 -12.80 2.84
CA PRO A 120 -0.79 -13.13 4.23
C PRO A 120 0.56 -13.41 4.89
N ALA A 121 0.76 -12.88 6.11
CA ALA A 121 1.91 -13.20 6.91
C ALA A 121 2.01 -14.73 7.04
N ARG A 122 3.08 -15.31 6.50
CA ARG A 122 3.39 -16.73 6.74
C ARG A 122 3.72 -16.87 8.23
N LYS A 123 2.95 -17.69 8.93
CA LYS A 123 3.36 -18.26 10.22
C LYS A 123 4.44 -19.30 10.00
#